data_AF-A0A2V5ZLL5-F1
#
_entry.id   AF-A0A2V5ZLL5-F1
#
_cell.length_a   1.000
_cell.length_b   1.000
_cell.length_c   1.000
_cell.angle_alpha   90.00
_cell.angle_beta   90.00
_cell.angle_gamma   90.00
#
_symmetry.space_group_name_H-M   'P 1'
#
loop_
_entity.id
_entity.type
_entity.pdbx_description
1 polymer ?
#
loop_
_entity_poly.entity_id
_entity_poly.type
_entity_poly.pdbx_seq_one_letter_code
_entity_poly.pdbx_strand_id
1 'polypeptide(L)'
;MSQAKYDERTEQHIASLQPDFADRVRQWLAECRQQGLNPYIHFGSRSIEEQRKLRQKFLAGGPKAVDPERSYHCYGRAFDWVNITDADGGDAGLAWDDDKTYAKGTHIGAQFQIVGIGSGDNDHLQDARFGTFADLPRSEFGSFPA
;
A
#
# COMPACT_ATOMS: atom_id res chain seq x y z
N MET A 1 -1.47 -7.03 -23.33
CA MET A 1 -1.67 -7.97 -22.21
C MET A 1 -2.02 -7.16 -20.97
N SER A 2 -3.11 -7.47 -20.29
CA SER A 2 -3.58 -6.68 -19.13
C SER A 2 -2.70 -6.86 -17.90
N GLN A 3 -2.11 -8.05 -17.71
CA GLN A 3 -1.11 -8.31 -16.65
C GLN A 3 0.07 -7.31 -16.70
N ALA A 4 0.64 -7.08 -17.88
CA ALA A 4 1.76 -6.17 -18.04
C ALA A 4 1.43 -4.73 -17.60
N LYS A 5 0.16 -4.31 -17.74
CA LYS A 5 -0.30 -2.99 -17.26
C LYS A 5 -0.37 -2.94 -15.74
N TYR A 6 -0.81 -4.02 -15.08
CA TYR A 6 -0.80 -4.11 -13.63
C TYR A 6 0.63 -4.14 -13.08
N ASP A 7 1.55 -4.86 -13.74
CA ASP A 7 2.96 -4.89 -13.37
C ASP A 7 3.60 -3.49 -13.51
N GLU A 8 3.34 -2.79 -14.62
CA GLU A 8 3.83 -1.43 -14.85
C GLU A 8 3.33 -0.46 -13.76
N ARG A 9 2.03 -0.48 -13.46
CA ARG A 9 1.45 0.37 -12.41
C ARG A 9 1.98 0.00 -11.02
N THR A 10 2.10 -1.29 -10.73
CA THR A 10 2.69 -1.78 -9.47
C THR A 10 4.08 -1.18 -9.28
N GLU A 11 4.95 -1.25 -10.28
CA GLU A 11 6.28 -0.65 -10.18
C GLU A 11 6.26 0.87 -10.08
N GLN A 12 5.32 1.56 -10.75
CA GLN A 12 5.13 3.00 -10.57
C GLN A 12 4.75 3.35 -9.12
N HIS A 13 3.87 2.57 -8.50
CA HIS A 13 3.49 2.77 -7.09
C HIS A 13 4.64 2.41 -6.13
N ILE A 14 5.41 1.35 -6.39
CA ILE A 14 6.62 1.02 -5.61
C ILE A 14 7.66 2.13 -5.72
N ALA A 15 7.89 2.68 -6.93
CA ALA A 15 8.85 3.75 -7.16
C ALA A 15 8.50 5.04 -6.42
N SER A 16 7.22 5.24 -6.05
CA SER A 16 6.78 6.38 -5.25
C SER A 16 7.14 6.28 -3.75
N LEU A 17 7.61 5.12 -3.29
CA LEU A 17 7.93 4.85 -1.89
C LEU A 17 9.35 5.29 -1.53
N GLN A 18 9.67 5.29 -0.24
CA GLN A 18 11.06 5.48 0.21
C GLN A 18 11.94 4.33 -0.31
N PRO A 19 13.15 4.57 -0.84
CA PRO A 19 13.94 3.55 -1.55
C PRO A 19 14.16 2.25 -0.74
N ASP A 20 14.49 2.39 0.55
CA ASP A 20 14.74 1.26 1.45
C ASP A 20 13.46 0.48 1.83
N PHE A 21 12.28 1.09 1.68
CA PHE A 21 11.01 0.39 1.78
C PHE A 21 10.61 -0.22 0.44
N ALA A 22 10.79 0.50 -0.68
CA ALA A 22 10.53 0.01 -2.03
C ALA A 22 11.25 -1.32 -2.31
N ASP A 23 12.52 -1.44 -1.92
CA ASP A 23 13.29 -2.69 -2.10
C ASP A 23 12.68 -3.87 -1.33
N ARG A 24 12.15 -3.62 -0.13
CA ARG A 24 11.47 -4.66 0.66
C ARG A 24 10.09 -4.99 0.10
N VAL A 25 9.38 -4.00 -0.44
CA VAL A 25 8.10 -4.23 -1.14
C VAL A 25 8.31 -5.08 -2.40
N ARG A 26 9.41 -4.89 -3.14
CA ARG A 26 9.76 -5.77 -4.28
C ARG A 26 10.07 -7.20 -3.84
N GLN A 27 10.78 -7.38 -2.73
CA GLN A 27 11.02 -8.72 -2.16
C GLN A 27 9.73 -9.40 -1.75
N TRP A 28 8.83 -8.66 -1.08
CA TRP A 28 7.48 -9.13 -0.76
C TRP A 28 6.67 -9.52 -1.99
N LEU A 29 6.67 -8.68 -3.04
CA LEU A 29 5.95 -8.96 -4.29
C LEU A 29 6.46 -10.24 -4.96
N ALA A 30 7.78 -10.43 -5.00
CA ALA A 30 8.40 -11.62 -5.55
C ALA A 30 8.03 -12.88 -4.75
N GLU A 31 8.06 -12.80 -3.42
CA GLU A 31 7.70 -13.92 -2.54
C GLU A 31 6.22 -14.27 -2.64
N CYS A 32 5.33 -13.27 -2.66
CA CYS A 32 3.91 -13.46 -2.92
C CYS A 32 3.65 -14.25 -4.21
N ARG A 33 4.36 -13.90 -5.29
CA ARG A 33 4.28 -14.60 -6.58
C ARG A 33 4.79 -16.04 -6.51
N GLN A 34 5.89 -16.27 -5.82
CA GLN A 34 6.40 -17.63 -5.59
C GLN A 34 5.39 -18.49 -4.80
N GLN A 35 4.63 -17.87 -3.90
CA GLN A 35 3.58 -18.54 -3.13
C GLN A 35 2.21 -18.57 -3.82
N GLY A 36 2.13 -18.21 -5.10
CA GLY A 36 0.91 -18.33 -5.91
C GLY A 36 -0.09 -17.19 -5.76
N LEU A 37 0.30 -16.06 -5.16
CA LEU A 37 -0.46 -14.81 -5.26
C LEU A 37 -0.06 -14.04 -6.53
N ASN A 38 -0.91 -13.14 -6.98
CA ASN A 38 -0.62 -12.20 -8.05
C ASN A 38 -1.00 -10.77 -7.61
N PRO A 39 -0.21 -10.15 -6.72
CA PRO A 39 -0.54 -8.83 -6.20
C PRO A 39 -0.45 -7.73 -7.26
N TYR A 40 -1.45 -6.85 -7.26
CA TYR A 40 -1.44 -5.52 -7.85
C TYR A 40 -1.33 -4.50 -6.73
N ILE A 41 -0.25 -3.71 -6.70
CA ILE A 41 -0.17 -2.56 -5.80
C ILE A 41 -0.87 -1.40 -6.50
N HIS A 42 -2.02 -0.97 -5.97
CA HIS A 42 -2.86 0.06 -6.61
C HIS A 42 -2.69 1.44 -5.99
N PHE A 43 -1.95 1.54 -4.88
CA PHE A 43 -1.63 2.82 -4.27
C PHE A 43 -0.29 2.77 -3.54
N GLY A 44 0.50 3.84 -3.66
CA GLY A 44 1.83 3.99 -3.06
C GLY A 44 1.87 5.17 -2.09
N SER A 45 2.75 6.13 -2.33
CA SER A 45 2.81 7.35 -1.52
C SER A 45 1.71 8.36 -1.89
N ARG A 46 1.48 9.34 -1.00
CA ARG A 46 0.50 10.41 -1.14
C ARG A 46 1.10 11.71 -0.65
N SER A 47 0.81 12.83 -1.31
CA SER A 47 1.22 14.14 -0.80
C SER A 47 0.42 14.56 0.44
N ILE A 48 1.01 15.46 1.24
CA ILE A 48 0.32 16.06 2.39
C ILE A 48 -0.99 16.73 1.95
N GLU A 49 -0.98 17.45 0.84
CA GLU A 49 -2.15 18.20 0.42
C GLU A 49 -3.30 17.28 -0.01
N GLU A 50 -3.00 16.19 -0.71
CA GLU A 50 -3.99 15.17 -1.03
C GLU A 50 -4.58 14.55 0.24
N GLN A 51 -3.74 14.23 1.23
CA GLN A 51 -4.22 13.68 2.49
C GLN A 51 -5.06 14.69 3.29
N ARG A 52 -4.72 15.99 3.25
CA ARG A 52 -5.56 17.05 3.84
C ARG A 52 -6.94 17.10 3.18
N LYS A 53 -7.00 16.98 1.85
CA LYS A 53 -8.29 16.94 1.12
C LYS A 53 -9.12 15.71 1.51
N LEU A 54 -8.50 14.54 1.65
CA LEU A 54 -9.19 13.34 2.13
C LEU A 54 -9.71 13.50 3.56
N ARG A 55 -8.89 14.06 4.45
CA ARG A 55 -9.28 14.35 5.82
C ARG A 55 -10.45 15.33 5.90
N GLN A 56 -10.46 16.38 5.09
CA GLN A 56 -11.59 17.31 4.99
C GLN A 56 -12.87 16.60 4.53
N LYS A 57 -12.78 15.72 3.53
CA LYS A 57 -13.93 14.91 3.08
C LYS A 57 -14.46 14.01 4.19
N PHE A 58 -13.57 13.36 4.96
CA PHE A 58 -13.98 12.56 6.11
C PHE A 58 -14.74 13.38 7.15
N LEU A 59 -14.24 14.58 7.49
CA LEU A 59 -14.91 15.49 8.43
C LEU A 59 -16.28 15.97 7.93
N ALA A 60 -16.52 15.91 6.62
CA ALA A 60 -17.81 16.18 5.99
C ALA A 60 -18.71 14.93 5.84
N GLY A 61 -18.37 13.80 6.47
CA GLY A 61 -19.14 12.55 6.43
C GLY A 61 -18.72 11.57 5.33
N GLY A 62 -17.59 11.82 4.65
CA GLY A 62 -17.01 10.91 3.66
C GLY A 62 -16.25 9.72 4.26
N PRO A 63 -15.51 8.97 3.41
CA PRO A 63 -14.71 7.81 3.84
C PRO A 63 -13.67 8.17 4.89
N LYS A 64 -13.31 7.19 5.74
CA LYS A 64 -12.35 7.36 6.83
C LYS A 64 -11.01 7.85 6.31
N ALA A 65 -10.51 8.95 6.88
CA ALA A 65 -9.17 9.45 6.63
C ALA A 65 -8.58 10.07 7.88
N VAL A 66 -7.29 9.82 8.09
CA VAL A 66 -6.49 10.37 9.19
C VAL A 66 -5.84 11.70 8.81
N ASP A 67 -5.42 12.47 9.79
CA ASP A 67 -4.61 13.67 9.57
C ASP A 67 -3.30 13.30 8.85
N PRO A 68 -2.72 14.19 8.00
CA PRO A 68 -1.56 13.88 7.16
C PRO A 68 -0.40 13.25 7.91
N GLU A 69 -0.12 13.78 9.10
CA GLU A 69 0.96 13.32 9.94
C GLU A 69 0.76 11.90 10.49
N ARG A 70 -0.46 11.36 10.42
CA ARG A 70 -0.79 10.01 10.88
C ARG A 70 -0.88 9.00 9.73
N SER A 71 -0.75 9.44 8.49
CA SER A 71 -0.84 8.58 7.31
C SER A 71 0.54 8.14 6.85
N TYR A 72 0.85 6.84 6.90
CA TYR A 72 2.14 6.30 6.44
C TYR A 72 2.38 6.53 4.94
N HIS A 73 1.31 6.64 4.12
CA HIS A 73 1.43 7.04 2.72
C HIS A 73 2.07 8.41 2.54
N CYS A 74 1.84 9.35 3.48
CA CYS A 74 2.48 10.68 3.44
C CYS A 74 3.99 10.62 3.61
N TYR A 75 4.53 9.49 4.08
CA TYR A 75 5.95 9.28 4.29
C TYR A 75 6.55 8.32 3.25
N GLY A 76 5.75 7.78 2.31
CA GLY A 76 6.15 6.69 1.43
C GLY A 76 6.55 5.42 2.19
N ARG A 77 5.85 5.15 3.30
CA ARG A 77 6.08 4.01 4.21
C ARG A 77 4.88 3.06 4.26
N ALA A 78 3.95 3.19 3.32
CA ALA A 78 2.83 2.29 3.15
C ALA A 78 2.43 2.17 1.68
N PHE A 79 1.74 1.08 1.36
CA PHE A 79 1.15 0.79 0.07
C PHE A 79 -0.15 0.01 0.27
N ASP A 80 -1.06 0.14 -0.69
CA ASP A 80 -2.32 -0.61 -0.73
C ASP A 80 -2.28 -1.56 -1.94
N TRP A 81 -2.73 -2.79 -1.74
CA TRP A 81 -2.65 -3.84 -2.76
C TRP A 81 -3.93 -4.65 -2.83
N VAL A 82 -4.13 -5.33 -3.95
CA VAL A 82 -5.22 -6.30 -4.15
C VAL A 82 -4.69 -7.46 -4.98
N ASN A 83 -5.23 -8.66 -4.81
CA ASN A 83 -4.83 -9.79 -5.63
C ASN A 83 -5.60 -9.83 -6.96
N ILE A 84 -4.88 -10.06 -8.06
CA ILE A 84 -5.47 -10.27 -9.38
C ILE A 84 -5.87 -11.75 -9.51
N THR A 85 -7.15 -12.01 -9.76
CA THR A 85 -7.68 -13.35 -10.07
C THR A 85 -7.84 -13.58 -11.57
N ASP A 86 -8.12 -12.51 -12.32
CA ASP A 86 -8.19 -12.50 -13.78
C ASP A 86 -7.68 -11.17 -14.32
N ALA A 87 -6.52 -11.19 -14.99
CA ALA A 87 -5.92 -9.97 -15.51
C ALA A 87 -6.76 -9.31 -16.60
N ASP A 88 -7.58 -10.05 -17.35
CA ASP A 88 -8.41 -9.52 -18.43
C ASP A 88 -9.85 -9.22 -17.98
N GLY A 89 -10.19 -9.55 -16.73
CA GLY A 89 -11.53 -9.35 -16.13
C GLY A 89 -11.83 -7.92 -15.66
N GLY A 90 -10.89 -6.98 -15.78
CA GLY A 90 -11.04 -5.63 -15.27
C GLY A 90 -11.23 -5.62 -13.75
N ASP A 91 -12.15 -4.79 -13.23
CA ASP A 91 -12.40 -4.69 -11.78
C ASP A 91 -12.92 -6.01 -11.17
N ALA A 92 -13.67 -6.80 -11.94
CA ALA A 92 -14.13 -8.11 -11.50
C ALA A 92 -13.00 -9.15 -11.36
N GLY A 93 -11.85 -8.86 -11.97
CA GLY A 93 -10.62 -9.64 -11.85
C GLY A 93 -9.77 -9.28 -10.63
N LEU A 94 -10.25 -8.38 -9.76
CA LEU A 94 -9.56 -7.95 -8.54
C LEU A 94 -10.32 -8.44 -7.30
N ALA A 95 -9.62 -9.13 -6.40
CA ALA A 95 -10.20 -9.75 -5.20
C ALA A 95 -10.28 -8.78 -4.01
N TRP A 96 -11.13 -7.75 -4.11
CA TRP A 96 -11.25 -6.68 -3.10
C TRP A 96 -11.72 -7.14 -1.71
N ASP A 97 -12.52 -8.20 -1.62
CA ASP A 97 -13.12 -8.71 -0.38
C ASP A 97 -12.53 -10.08 0.04
N ASP A 98 -11.28 -10.36 -0.31
CA ASP A 98 -10.61 -11.64 -0.01
C ASP A 98 -9.68 -11.54 1.22
N ASP A 99 -10.30 -11.56 2.40
CA ASP A 99 -9.60 -11.55 3.70
C ASP A 99 -8.53 -12.64 3.82
N LYS A 100 -8.73 -13.80 3.19
CA LYS A 100 -7.76 -14.91 3.27
C LYS A 100 -6.50 -14.56 2.49
N THR A 101 -6.67 -13.97 1.31
CA THR A 101 -5.54 -13.52 0.50
C THR A 101 -4.82 -12.36 1.17
N TYR A 102 -5.54 -11.40 1.75
CA TYR A 102 -4.92 -10.32 2.52
C TYR A 102 -4.13 -10.83 3.74
N ALA A 103 -4.69 -11.78 4.49
CA ALA A 103 -4.00 -12.40 5.61
C ALA A 103 -2.73 -13.13 5.17
N LYS A 104 -2.76 -13.82 4.02
CA LYS A 104 -1.57 -14.47 3.46
C LYS A 104 -0.52 -13.45 3.02
N GLY A 105 -0.90 -12.40 2.31
CA GLY A 105 0.03 -11.34 1.91
C GLY A 105 0.65 -10.63 3.11
N THR A 106 -0.14 -10.37 4.16
CA THR A 106 0.36 -9.83 5.44
C THR A 106 1.34 -10.78 6.12
N HIS A 107 1.04 -12.08 6.15
CA HIS A 107 1.92 -13.10 6.74
C HIS A 107 3.28 -13.15 6.02
N ILE A 108 3.30 -13.08 4.68
CA ILE A 108 4.52 -12.99 3.89
C ILE A 108 5.26 -11.68 4.19
N GLY A 109 4.54 -10.56 4.30
CA GLY A 109 5.10 -9.24 4.62
C GLY A 109 5.94 -9.19 5.89
N ALA A 110 5.58 -9.99 6.91
CA ALA A 110 6.31 -10.02 8.19
C ALA A 110 7.79 -10.39 8.02
N GLN A 111 8.15 -11.21 7.03
CA GLN A 111 9.53 -11.58 6.70
C GLN A 111 10.38 -10.36 6.27
N PHE A 112 9.72 -9.34 5.72
CA PHE A 112 10.35 -8.13 5.18
C PHE A 112 10.09 -6.89 6.06
N GLN A 113 9.67 -7.09 7.32
CA GLN A 113 9.32 -6.00 8.23
C GLN A 113 8.22 -5.10 7.62
N ILE A 114 7.20 -5.73 7.01
CA ILE A 114 5.97 -5.13 6.49
C ILE A 114 4.81 -5.71 7.29
N VAL A 115 3.87 -4.86 7.72
CA VAL A 115 2.76 -5.27 8.59
C VAL A 115 1.45 -4.63 8.12
N GLY A 116 0.33 -5.34 8.31
CA GLY A 116 -1.00 -4.78 8.12
C GLY A 116 -1.52 -4.09 9.39
N ILE A 117 -2.54 -3.25 9.25
CA ILE A 117 -3.09 -2.47 10.37
C ILE A 117 -4.42 -3.02 10.92
N GLY A 118 -4.82 -4.21 10.45
CA GLY A 118 -5.98 -4.95 10.94
C GLY A 118 -7.07 -5.13 9.88
N SER A 119 -8.13 -5.86 10.23
CA SER A 119 -9.17 -6.30 9.28
C SER A 119 -10.08 -5.20 8.74
N GLY A 120 -9.99 -3.98 9.27
CA GLY A 120 -10.78 -2.84 8.76
C GLY A 120 -10.12 -2.07 7.63
N ASP A 121 -8.90 -2.45 7.24
CA ASP A 121 -8.04 -1.83 6.23
C ASP A 121 -7.01 -2.89 5.79
N ASN A 122 -7.52 -4.01 5.27
CA ASN A 122 -6.78 -5.26 5.05
C ASN A 122 -5.90 -5.25 3.79
N ASP A 123 -6.19 -4.35 2.85
CA ASP A 123 -5.36 -4.00 1.69
C ASP A 123 -4.15 -3.13 2.08
N HIS A 124 -4.20 -2.44 3.22
CA HIS A 124 -3.15 -1.55 3.69
C HIS A 124 -1.99 -2.30 4.36
N LEU A 125 -0.79 -2.15 3.80
CA LEU A 125 0.47 -2.62 4.38
C LEU A 125 1.46 -1.47 4.59
N GLN A 126 2.19 -1.51 5.71
CA GLN A 126 3.11 -0.44 6.11
C GLN A 126 4.42 -0.95 6.73
N ASP A 127 5.41 -0.05 6.81
CA ASP A 127 6.74 -0.31 7.34
C ASP A 127 6.71 -0.59 8.86
N ALA A 128 6.96 -1.85 9.24
CA ALA A 128 6.90 -2.31 10.63
C ALA A 128 8.05 -1.78 11.50
N ARG A 129 9.09 -1.18 10.90
CA ARG A 129 10.18 -0.55 11.66
C ARG A 129 9.73 0.71 12.39
N PHE A 130 8.58 1.28 12.03
CA PHE A 130 7.94 2.39 12.72
C PHE A 130 6.67 1.85 13.35
N GLY A 131 6.71 1.54 14.65
CA GLY A 131 5.60 0.90 15.35
C GLY A 131 4.36 1.80 15.42
N THR A 132 4.55 3.10 15.46
CA THR A 132 3.48 4.10 15.45
C THR A 132 3.84 5.31 14.57
N PHE A 133 2.82 6.09 14.20
CA PHE A 133 3.03 7.33 13.45
C PHE A 133 3.91 8.37 14.17
N ALA A 134 4.10 8.21 15.49
CA ALA A 134 4.96 9.08 16.29
C ALA A 134 6.45 8.78 16.07
N ASP A 135 6.78 7.56 15.62
CA ASP A 135 8.14 7.11 15.34
C ASP A 135 8.61 7.55 13.94
N LEU A 136 7.68 7.99 13.09
CA LEU A 136 7.99 8.40 11.73
C LEU A 136 8.77 9.73 11.71
N PRO A 137 9.84 9.83 10.90
CA PRO A 137 10.69 11.03 10.83
C PRO A 137 9.94 12.22 10.21
N ARG A 138 10.15 13.45 10.73
CA ARG A 138 9.51 14.68 10.23
C ARG A 138 10.53 15.81 10.10
N SER A 139 10.53 16.55 8.99
CA SER A 139 9.97 17.89 9.16
C SER A 139 8.80 18.27 8.26
N GLU A 140 8.53 17.66 7.09
CA GLU A 140 7.21 17.82 6.43
C GLU A 140 6.91 16.75 5.37
N PHE A 141 7.08 15.49 5.78
CA PHE A 141 6.58 14.23 5.18
C PHE A 141 6.90 13.93 3.72
N GLY A 142 7.74 12.92 3.54
CA GLY A 142 7.87 12.09 2.33
C GLY A 142 8.40 12.77 1.06
N SER A 143 8.26 14.09 0.90
CA SER A 143 8.70 14.95 -0.21
C SER A 143 9.03 14.23 -1.53
N PHE A 144 8.01 14.03 -2.36
CA PHE A 144 8.07 13.40 -3.69
C PHE A 144 7.65 14.42 -4.77
N PRO A 145 8.48 14.72 -5.78
CA PRO A 145 8.18 14.19 -7.11
C PRO A 145 9.40 13.80 -7.98
N ALA A 146 9.19 12.71 -8.74
CA ALA A 146 10.02 12.03 -9.76
C ALA A 146 11.42 11.54 -9.32
#